data_AF-A0A7X1QXQ0-F1
#
_entry.id   AF-A0A7X1QXQ0-F1
#
_cell.length_a   1.000
_cell.length_b   1.000
_cell.length_c   1.000
_cell.angle_alpha   90.00
_cell.angle_beta   90.00
_cell.angle_gamma   90.00
#
_symmetry.space_group_name_H-M   'P 1'
#
loop_
_entity.id
_entity.type
_entity.pdbx_description
1 polymer ?
#
loop_
_entity_poly.entity_id
_entity_poly.type
_entity_poly.pdbx_seq_one_letter_code
_entity_poly.pdbx_strand_id
1 'polypeptide(L)'
;MKKSIFKASFEESLNLLDDGFLQYQKKDYYNKLGKAFKKGRPSFWFGIKTFILSLLFPIGLNFMILVVAMSLHDSDPKDLRLPISQHPLLTVEVYLICLLIWLLLVLMGKLFKRTFILPYRYRFHIITFTIWFMFEFNLLAITITLPILTTWGILVFFGLLVFLAYVMLRTELRSLKKRMYGEVKLPTLQDKIAKGIAIYGTGILGLAVIVNYIFKAFSINFSSSITGFGLFICWILLNIGLIAIIVFLEFPFFLEGYYKWKYPEEYREWEGKSVEEWYGKKYLKKHKELLE
;
A
#
# COMPACT_ATOMS: atom_id res chain seq x y z
N MET A 1 -0.69 -21.59 23.28
CA MET A 1 0.31 -20.75 22.58
C MET A 1 -0.39 -19.77 21.65
N LYS A 2 0.02 -18.51 21.56
CA LYS A 2 -0.49 -17.60 20.52
C LYS A 2 -0.03 -18.13 19.15
N LYS A 3 -0.92 -18.78 18.40
CA LYS A 3 -0.64 -19.19 17.02
C LYS A 3 -0.32 -17.95 16.16
N SER A 4 0.77 -18.01 15.40
CA SER A 4 1.21 -16.98 14.46
C SER A 4 0.42 -17.12 13.16
N ILE A 5 -0.09 -16.02 12.61
CA ILE A 5 -0.87 -15.99 11.35
C ILE A 5 -0.12 -16.50 10.11
N PHE A 6 1.18 -16.84 10.21
CA PHE A 6 1.98 -17.46 9.14
C PHE A 6 2.08 -18.99 9.27
N LYS A 7 1.59 -19.54 10.38
CA LYS A 7 1.64 -20.97 10.73
C LYS A 7 0.29 -21.67 10.65
N ALA A 8 -0.72 -21.05 10.05
CA ALA A 8 -2.01 -21.71 9.85
C ALA A 8 -1.87 -22.94 8.93
N SER A 9 -2.70 -23.95 9.15
CA SER A 9 -2.91 -25.07 8.23
C SER A 9 -3.58 -24.59 6.94
N PHE A 10 -3.68 -25.47 5.95
CA PHE A 10 -4.42 -25.20 4.73
C PHE A 10 -5.89 -24.84 5.04
N GLU A 11 -6.58 -25.66 5.85
CA GLU A 11 -7.98 -25.47 6.24
C GLU A 11 -8.16 -24.15 7.01
N GLU A 12 -7.28 -23.86 7.97
CA GLU A 12 -7.30 -22.59 8.71
C GLU A 12 -7.04 -21.38 7.78
N SER A 13 -6.24 -21.54 6.73
CA SER A 13 -5.96 -20.49 5.76
C SER A 13 -7.13 -20.22 4.80
N LEU A 14 -7.99 -21.21 4.53
CA LEU A 14 -9.19 -21.01 3.73
C LEU A 14 -10.15 -20.01 4.38
N ASN A 15 -10.18 -19.92 5.71
CA ASN A 15 -10.99 -18.94 6.43
C ASN A 15 -10.60 -17.48 6.12
N LEU A 16 -9.41 -17.22 5.55
CA LEU A 16 -9.07 -15.87 5.06
C LEU A 16 -10.04 -15.38 3.98
N LEU A 17 -10.64 -16.31 3.22
CA LEU A 17 -11.60 -16.00 2.17
C LEU A 17 -12.89 -15.37 2.70
N ASP A 18 -13.17 -15.45 3.99
CA ASP A 18 -14.30 -14.76 4.62
C ASP A 18 -13.99 -13.27 4.90
N ASP A 19 -12.79 -12.79 4.57
CA ASP A 19 -12.46 -11.38 4.66
C ASP A 19 -13.11 -10.57 3.53
N GLY A 20 -13.93 -9.58 3.93
CA GLY A 20 -14.67 -8.74 2.98
C GLY A 20 -13.78 -7.87 2.11
N PHE A 21 -12.65 -7.36 2.62
CA PHE A 21 -11.71 -6.57 1.82
C PHE A 21 -10.95 -7.44 0.82
N LEU A 22 -10.56 -8.65 1.22
CA LEU A 22 -9.97 -9.64 0.33
C LEU A 22 -10.96 -10.00 -0.79
N GLN A 23 -12.22 -10.28 -0.47
CA GLN A 23 -13.23 -10.59 -1.47
C GLN A 23 -13.53 -9.41 -2.40
N TYR A 24 -13.58 -8.18 -1.86
CA TYR A 24 -13.69 -6.96 -2.66
C TYR A 24 -12.54 -6.86 -3.68
N GLN A 25 -11.30 -7.01 -3.23
CA GLN A 25 -10.13 -7.01 -4.11
C GLN A 25 -10.19 -8.17 -5.13
N LYS A 26 -10.64 -9.36 -4.72
CA LYS A 26 -10.71 -10.51 -5.62
C LYS A 26 -11.74 -10.32 -6.74
N LYS A 27 -12.92 -9.81 -6.40
CA LYS A 27 -14.01 -9.57 -7.35
C LYS A 27 -13.62 -8.55 -8.42
N ASP A 28 -12.95 -7.46 -8.02
CA ASP A 28 -12.59 -6.40 -8.96
C ASP A 28 -11.26 -6.61 -9.68
N TYR A 29 -10.24 -7.10 -8.99
CA TYR A 29 -8.88 -7.21 -9.53
C TYR A 29 -8.60 -8.60 -10.08
N TYR A 30 -8.80 -9.67 -9.29
CA TYR A 30 -8.42 -11.04 -9.68
C TYR A 30 -9.26 -11.60 -10.82
N ASN A 31 -10.58 -11.41 -10.79
CA ASN A 31 -11.45 -11.93 -11.84
C ASN A 31 -11.23 -11.23 -13.19
N LYS A 32 -10.75 -9.97 -13.18
CA LYS A 32 -10.42 -9.21 -14.39
C LYS A 32 -9.00 -9.50 -14.88
N LEU A 33 -8.00 -9.58 -13.99
CA LEU A 33 -6.62 -9.93 -14.35
C LEU A 33 -6.46 -11.42 -14.69
N GLY A 34 -7.15 -12.33 -14.01
CA GLY A 34 -7.10 -13.77 -14.26
C GLY A 34 -7.50 -14.11 -15.69
N LYS A 35 -8.48 -13.38 -16.26
CA LYS A 35 -8.85 -13.48 -17.68
C LYS A 35 -7.76 -13.00 -18.63
N ALA A 36 -6.88 -12.10 -18.18
CA ALA A 36 -5.75 -11.59 -18.96
C ALA A 36 -4.56 -12.57 -19.00
N PHE A 37 -4.50 -13.53 -18.08
CA PHE A 37 -3.48 -14.59 -18.05
C PHE A 37 -4.02 -15.88 -18.67
N LYS A 38 -3.92 -16.01 -20.00
CA LYS A 38 -4.24 -17.27 -20.67
C LYS A 38 -3.05 -18.23 -20.59
N LYS A 39 -3.26 -19.43 -20.02
CA LYS A 39 -2.25 -20.53 -19.97
C LYS A 39 -0.91 -20.11 -19.35
N GLY A 40 -0.96 -19.25 -18.32
CA GLY A 40 0.23 -18.79 -17.60
C GLY A 40 1.08 -17.74 -18.29
N ARG A 41 0.55 -17.07 -19.32
CA ARG A 41 1.19 -15.88 -19.91
C ARG A 41 0.23 -14.70 -19.96
N PRO A 42 0.68 -13.48 -19.62
CA PRO A 42 -0.07 -12.29 -19.99
C PRO A 42 -0.21 -12.24 -21.51
N SER A 43 -1.35 -11.74 -22.00
CA SER A 43 -1.46 -11.43 -23.42
C SER A 43 -0.41 -10.41 -23.85
N PHE A 44 0.02 -10.44 -25.11
CA PHE A 44 0.98 -9.47 -25.65
C PHE A 44 0.53 -8.02 -25.40
N TRP A 45 -0.74 -7.72 -25.70
CA TRP A 45 -1.36 -6.42 -25.44
C TRP A 45 -1.39 -6.04 -23.96
N PHE A 46 -1.57 -7.00 -23.05
CA PHE A 46 -1.44 -6.75 -21.62
C PHE A 46 0.01 -6.40 -21.24
N GLY A 47 1.00 -7.07 -21.84
CA GLY A 47 2.42 -6.72 -21.69
C GLY A 47 2.71 -5.28 -22.13
N ILE A 48 2.25 -4.89 -23.32
CA ILE A 48 2.40 -3.50 -23.82
C ILE A 48 1.70 -2.52 -22.88
N LYS A 49 0.44 -2.78 -22.51
CA LYS A 49 -0.32 -1.89 -21.61
C LYS A 49 0.39 -1.71 -20.28
N THR A 50 0.86 -2.79 -19.67
CA THR A 50 1.58 -2.72 -18.38
C THR A 50 2.92 -2.01 -18.49
N PHE A 51 3.64 -2.16 -19.62
CA PHE A 51 4.86 -1.40 -19.89
C PHE A 51 4.58 0.11 -20.01
N ILE A 52 3.61 0.51 -20.83
CA ILE A 52 3.21 1.92 -20.99
C ILE A 52 2.77 2.52 -19.65
N LEU A 53 1.89 1.82 -18.91
CA LEU A 53 1.46 2.27 -17.59
C LEU A 53 2.62 2.39 -16.60
N SER A 54 3.63 1.53 -16.70
CA SER A 54 4.83 1.61 -15.85
C SER A 54 5.70 2.83 -16.16
N LEU A 55 5.79 3.22 -17.44
CA LEU A 55 6.47 4.46 -17.85
C LEU A 55 5.70 5.70 -17.41
N LEU A 56 4.38 5.72 -17.58
CA LEU A 56 3.56 6.90 -17.29
C LEU A 56 3.39 7.15 -15.79
N PHE A 57 3.09 6.10 -15.01
CA PHE A 57 2.76 6.25 -13.59
C PHE A 57 4.00 6.17 -12.71
N PRO A 58 4.67 5.00 -12.54
CA PRO A 58 5.90 4.91 -11.76
C PRO A 58 7.00 5.88 -12.12
N ILE A 59 7.31 6.07 -13.40
CA ILE A 59 8.42 6.94 -13.79
C ILE A 59 7.89 8.36 -14.01
N GLY A 60 6.90 8.54 -14.87
CA GLY A 60 6.37 9.85 -15.23
C GLY A 60 5.76 10.61 -14.06
N LEU A 61 4.84 10.01 -13.30
CA LEU A 61 4.15 10.73 -12.22
C LEU A 61 5.08 11.11 -11.06
N ASN A 62 6.01 10.22 -10.68
CA ASN A 62 7.05 10.53 -9.68
C ASN A 62 8.00 11.62 -10.18
N PHE A 63 8.42 11.52 -11.44
CA PHE A 63 9.22 12.57 -12.07
C PHE A 63 8.50 13.93 -12.06
N MET A 64 7.18 13.96 -12.24
CA MET A 64 6.41 15.21 -12.11
C MET A 64 6.47 15.80 -10.69
N ILE A 65 6.52 14.98 -9.63
CA ILE A 65 6.70 15.47 -8.25
C ILE A 65 8.09 16.09 -8.09
N LEU A 66 9.13 15.47 -8.64
CA LEU A 66 10.47 16.05 -8.70
C LEU A 66 10.49 17.39 -9.46
N VAL A 67 9.86 17.46 -10.63
CA VAL A 67 9.77 18.70 -11.42
C VAL A 67 9.08 19.81 -10.63
N VAL A 68 7.99 19.50 -9.92
CA VAL A 68 7.33 20.46 -9.03
C VAL A 68 8.28 20.90 -7.91
N ALA A 69 8.99 19.97 -7.26
CA ALA A 69 9.95 20.31 -6.21
C ALA A 69 11.07 21.24 -6.73
N MET A 70 11.65 20.95 -7.89
CA MET A 70 12.68 21.78 -8.51
C MET A 70 12.13 23.16 -8.89
N SER A 71 10.95 23.21 -9.51
CA SER A 71 10.30 24.46 -9.90
C SER A 71 10.04 25.39 -8.70
N LEU A 72 9.75 24.84 -7.52
CA LEU A 72 9.61 25.64 -6.30
C LEU A 72 10.93 26.30 -5.90
N HIS A 73 12.07 25.59 -6.04
CA HIS A 73 13.39 26.12 -5.69
C HIS A 73 14.00 27.03 -6.75
N ASP A 74 13.63 26.86 -8.02
CA ASP A 74 14.09 27.71 -9.13
C ASP A 74 13.31 29.04 -9.23
N SER A 75 12.16 29.15 -8.53
CA SER A 75 11.32 30.37 -8.52
C SER A 75 11.89 31.45 -7.60
N ASP A 76 11.66 32.72 -7.93
CA ASP A 76 11.95 33.82 -6.99
C ASP A 76 11.08 33.64 -5.72
N PRO A 77 11.66 33.67 -4.51
CA PRO A 77 10.89 33.54 -3.27
C PRO A 77 9.71 34.51 -3.14
N LYS A 78 9.75 35.68 -3.81
CA LYS A 78 8.66 36.66 -3.81
C LYS A 78 7.44 36.21 -4.61
N ASP A 79 7.63 35.33 -5.60
CA ASP A 79 6.56 34.80 -6.45
C ASP A 79 5.85 33.60 -5.82
N LEU A 80 6.43 33.03 -4.76
CA LEU A 80 5.86 31.90 -4.03
C LEU A 80 4.74 32.35 -3.10
N ARG A 81 3.58 31.68 -3.21
CA ARG A 81 2.43 31.90 -2.32
C ARG A 81 2.68 31.44 -0.87
N LEU A 82 3.63 30.53 -0.68
CA LEU A 82 4.00 29.96 0.61
C LEU A 82 5.53 29.92 0.70
N PRO A 83 6.13 30.23 1.86
CA PRO A 83 7.56 30.02 2.05
C PRO A 83 7.89 28.53 1.92
N ILE A 84 9.06 28.23 1.36
CA ILE A 84 9.60 26.86 1.25
C ILE A 84 10.91 26.74 2.03
N SER A 85 11.26 25.52 2.42
CA SER A 85 12.57 25.18 2.96
C SER A 85 13.66 25.66 2.01
N GLN A 86 14.77 26.18 2.55
CA GLN A 86 15.93 26.58 1.75
C GLN A 86 16.66 25.37 1.15
N HIS A 87 16.58 24.22 1.82
CA HIS A 87 17.23 23.00 1.38
C HIS A 87 16.25 22.09 0.63
N PRO A 88 16.52 21.75 -0.65
CA PRO A 88 15.70 20.83 -1.41
C PRO A 88 15.84 19.42 -0.83
N LEU A 89 14.73 18.85 -0.34
CA LEU A 89 14.70 17.50 0.21
C LEU A 89 14.53 16.44 -0.87
N LEU A 90 13.72 16.73 -1.91
CA LEU A 90 13.57 15.88 -3.08
C LEU A 90 14.51 16.38 -4.17
N THR A 91 15.71 15.81 -4.23
CA THR A 91 16.72 16.11 -5.25
C THR A 91 16.68 15.09 -6.39
N VAL A 92 17.38 15.40 -7.48
CA VAL A 92 17.55 14.47 -8.62
C VAL A 92 18.20 13.17 -8.15
N GLU A 93 19.21 13.24 -7.27
CA GLU A 93 19.89 12.07 -6.73
C GLU A 93 18.93 11.19 -5.91
N VAL A 94 18.10 11.80 -5.05
CA VAL A 94 17.08 11.07 -4.27
C VAL A 94 16.11 10.35 -5.21
N TYR A 95 15.58 11.04 -6.23
CA TYR A 95 14.71 10.44 -7.24
C TYR A 95 15.39 9.27 -7.96
N LEU A 96 16.65 9.43 -8.40
CA LEU A 96 17.39 8.37 -9.10
C LEU A 96 17.67 7.16 -8.20
N ILE A 97 17.97 7.38 -6.92
CA ILE A 97 18.12 6.30 -5.94
C ILE A 97 16.81 5.55 -5.76
N CYS A 98 15.68 6.25 -5.59
CA CYS A 98 14.38 5.62 -5.45
C CYS A 98 13.95 4.87 -6.72
N LEU A 99 14.20 5.45 -7.90
CA LEU A 99 13.98 4.78 -9.18
C LEU A 99 14.80 3.50 -9.28
N LEU A 100 16.08 3.53 -8.91
CA LEU A 100 16.95 2.35 -8.90
C LEU A 100 16.40 1.27 -7.96
N ILE A 101 16.04 1.64 -6.72
CA ILE A 101 15.44 0.72 -5.74
C ILE A 101 14.16 0.11 -6.33
N TRP A 102 13.29 0.91 -6.91
CA TRP A 102 12.04 0.42 -7.49
C TRP A 102 12.30 -0.53 -8.67
N LEU A 103 13.26 -0.23 -9.55
CA LEU A 103 13.67 -1.13 -10.63
C LEU A 103 14.21 -2.46 -10.10
N LEU A 104 14.98 -2.46 -9.00
CA LEU A 104 15.42 -3.69 -8.33
C LEU A 104 14.24 -4.49 -7.78
N LEU A 105 13.24 -3.83 -7.17
CA LEU A 105 12.00 -4.48 -6.73
C LEU A 105 11.21 -5.05 -7.91
N VAL A 106 11.20 -4.37 -9.06
CA VAL A 106 10.61 -4.88 -10.31
C VAL A 106 11.32 -6.15 -10.77
N LEU A 107 12.65 -6.17 -10.76
CA LEU A 107 13.45 -7.35 -11.10
C LEU A 107 13.22 -8.49 -10.12
N MET A 108 13.15 -8.22 -8.82
CA MET A 108 12.83 -9.19 -7.79
C MET A 108 11.45 -9.83 -8.03
N GLY A 109 10.43 -9.03 -8.35
CA GLY A 109 9.11 -9.58 -8.67
C GLY A 109 9.12 -10.52 -9.89
N LYS A 110 10.00 -10.28 -10.89
CA LYS A 110 10.15 -11.16 -12.07
C LYS A 110 10.70 -12.55 -11.74
N LEU A 111 11.19 -12.79 -10.52
CA LEU A 111 11.55 -14.14 -10.05
C LEU A 111 10.30 -15.04 -9.91
N PHE A 112 9.14 -14.45 -9.63
CA PHE A 112 7.86 -15.15 -9.46
C PHE A 112 7.16 -15.36 -10.82
N LYS A 113 7.21 -16.59 -11.34
CA LYS A 113 6.80 -16.94 -12.72
C LYS A 113 5.59 -17.88 -12.83
N ARG A 114 5.13 -18.47 -11.73
CA ARG A 114 3.98 -19.40 -11.68
C ARG A 114 2.68 -18.64 -11.95
N THR A 115 1.70 -19.23 -12.63
CA THR A 115 0.47 -18.49 -13.01
C THR A 115 -0.27 -17.93 -11.80
N PHE A 116 -0.49 -18.75 -10.76
CA PHE A 116 -1.24 -18.35 -9.57
C PHE A 116 -0.60 -17.17 -8.81
N ILE A 117 0.72 -16.98 -8.91
CA ILE A 117 1.44 -15.91 -8.21
C ILE A 117 1.49 -14.60 -9.01
N LEU A 118 1.17 -14.63 -10.31
CA LEU A 118 1.29 -13.45 -11.18
C LEU A 118 0.45 -12.26 -10.69
N PRO A 119 -0.83 -12.41 -10.28
CA PRO A 119 -1.60 -11.25 -9.86
C PRO A 119 -1.05 -10.61 -8.58
N TYR A 120 -0.51 -11.41 -7.64
CA TYR A 120 0.20 -10.87 -6.47
C TYR A 120 1.47 -10.11 -6.87
N ARG A 121 2.22 -10.60 -7.87
CA ARG A 121 3.39 -9.88 -8.41
C ARG A 121 3.00 -8.51 -8.99
N TYR A 122 1.93 -8.42 -9.77
CA TYR A 122 1.50 -7.12 -10.32
C TYR A 122 1.07 -6.16 -9.21
N ARG A 123 0.35 -6.67 -8.20
CA ARG A 123 -0.03 -5.86 -7.03
C ARG A 123 1.19 -5.39 -6.24
N PHE A 124 2.19 -6.25 -6.07
CA PHE A 124 3.46 -5.91 -5.44
C PHE A 124 4.15 -4.73 -6.15
N HIS A 125 4.20 -4.73 -7.50
CA HIS A 125 4.77 -3.60 -8.25
C HIS A 125 3.96 -2.31 -8.10
N ILE A 126 2.62 -2.41 -8.08
CA ILE A 126 1.74 -1.25 -7.87
C ILE A 126 1.99 -0.64 -6.48
N ILE A 127 1.97 -1.47 -5.43
CA ILE A 127 2.12 -0.99 -4.05
C ILE A 127 3.52 -0.44 -3.77
N THR A 128 4.58 -1.09 -4.26
CA THR A 128 5.95 -0.57 -4.12
C THR A 128 6.12 0.77 -4.84
N PHE A 129 5.49 0.96 -6.00
CA PHE A 129 5.42 2.26 -6.65
C PHE A 129 4.63 3.28 -5.82
N THR A 130 3.45 2.94 -5.30
CA THR A 130 2.64 3.86 -4.48
C THR A 130 3.37 4.29 -3.20
N ILE A 131 4.14 3.39 -2.58
CA ILE A 131 4.99 3.70 -1.42
C ILE A 131 6.08 4.70 -1.82
N TRP A 132 6.74 4.47 -2.97
CA TRP A 132 7.74 5.42 -3.49
C TRP A 132 7.11 6.79 -3.79
N PHE A 133 5.96 6.83 -4.47
CA PHE A 133 5.24 8.08 -4.73
C PHE A 133 4.90 8.83 -3.45
N MET A 134 4.41 8.14 -2.43
CA MET A 134 4.09 8.77 -1.15
C MET A 134 5.34 9.26 -0.41
N PHE A 135 6.47 8.56 -0.56
CA PHE A 135 7.75 9.02 -0.03
C PHE A 135 8.17 10.35 -0.67
N GLU A 136 8.14 10.47 -1.99
CA GLU A 136 8.46 11.74 -2.68
C GLU A 136 7.47 12.84 -2.34
N PHE A 137 6.17 12.52 -2.30
CA PHE A 137 5.14 13.46 -1.89
C PHE A 137 5.36 13.97 -0.45
N ASN A 138 5.79 13.09 0.46
CA ASN A 138 6.15 13.47 1.82
C ASN A 138 7.37 14.42 1.84
N LEU A 139 8.40 14.17 1.03
CA LEU A 139 9.54 15.09 0.93
C LEU A 139 9.13 16.46 0.41
N LEU A 140 8.31 16.51 -0.65
CA LEU A 140 7.76 17.75 -1.18
C LEU A 140 6.90 18.50 -0.14
N ALA A 141 6.04 17.78 0.58
CA ALA A 141 5.20 18.36 1.62
C ALA A 141 6.03 18.91 2.79
N ILE A 142 7.12 18.23 3.19
CA ILE A 142 8.06 18.76 4.18
C ILE A 142 8.72 20.03 3.67
N THR A 143 9.16 20.07 2.39
CA THR A 143 9.73 21.30 1.80
C THR A 143 8.79 22.49 1.95
N ILE A 144 7.49 22.31 1.72
CA ILE A 144 6.48 23.38 1.82
C ILE A 144 6.14 23.71 3.28
N THR A 145 6.15 22.72 4.18
CA THR A 145 5.65 22.90 5.56
C THR A 145 6.74 23.21 6.57
N LEU A 146 8.01 22.94 6.30
CA LEU A 146 9.12 23.18 7.24
C LEU A 146 9.30 24.65 7.67
N PRO A 147 9.06 25.67 6.83
CA PRO A 147 9.10 27.07 7.28
C PRO A 147 7.94 27.45 8.19
N ILE A 148 6.88 26.64 8.19
CA ILE A 148 5.62 26.89 8.88
C ILE A 148 5.55 26.07 10.18
N LEU A 149 6.06 24.84 10.14
CA LEU A 149 6.09 23.88 11.24
C LEU A 149 7.52 23.73 11.72
N THR A 150 7.72 23.70 13.03
CA THR A 150 9.05 23.39 13.57
C THR A 150 9.48 21.97 13.19
N THR A 151 10.78 21.71 13.15
CA THR A 151 11.32 20.34 12.98
C THR A 151 10.69 19.36 13.96
N TRP A 152 10.45 19.79 15.21
CA TRP A 152 9.72 19.01 16.21
C TRP A 152 8.28 18.71 15.83
N GLY A 153 7.56 19.67 15.23
CA GLY A 153 6.21 19.45 14.71
C GLY A 153 6.17 18.36 13.64
N ILE A 154 7.15 18.35 12.72
CA ILE A 154 7.27 17.33 11.67
C ILE A 154 7.62 15.97 12.28
N LEU A 155 8.55 15.91 13.22
CA LEU A 155 8.91 14.66 13.92
C LEU A 155 7.71 14.07 14.67
N VAL A 156 6.94 14.90 15.37
CA VAL A 156 5.73 14.45 16.07
C VAL A 156 4.68 13.96 15.08
N PHE A 157 4.48 14.65 13.96
CA PHE A 157 3.58 14.20 12.89
C PHE A 157 3.92 12.78 12.40
N PHE A 158 5.17 12.52 12.04
CA PHE A 158 5.58 11.18 11.62
C PHE A 158 5.54 10.16 12.77
N GLY A 159 5.87 10.57 14.00
CA GLY A 159 5.71 9.73 15.20
C GLY A 159 4.26 9.27 15.40
N LEU A 160 3.28 10.15 15.19
CA LEU A 160 1.86 9.83 15.24
C LEU A 160 1.43 8.92 14.09
N LEU A 161 1.96 9.10 12.87
CA LEU A 161 1.72 8.19 11.75
C LEU A 161 2.24 6.78 12.03
N VAL A 162 3.43 6.65 12.60
CA VAL A 162 4.01 5.35 12.99
C VAL A 162 3.16 4.70 14.08
N PHE A 163 2.76 5.46 15.10
CA PHE A 163 1.87 4.95 16.15
C PHE A 163 0.52 4.48 15.57
N LEU A 164 -0.08 5.25 14.67
CA LEU A 164 -1.33 4.89 14.00
C LEU A 164 -1.17 3.62 13.16
N ALA A 165 -0.08 3.51 12.37
CA ALA A 165 0.22 2.32 11.58
C ALA A 165 0.37 1.08 12.47
N TYR A 166 1.06 1.21 13.61
CA TYR A 166 1.17 0.13 14.59
C TYR A 166 -0.19 -0.28 15.15
N VAL A 167 -1.04 0.67 15.53
CA VAL A 167 -2.38 0.38 16.07
C VAL A 167 -3.25 -0.31 15.01
N MET A 168 -3.25 0.18 13.77
CA MET A 168 -3.98 -0.42 12.65
C MET A 168 -3.49 -1.84 12.39
N LEU A 169 -2.16 -2.04 12.26
CA LEU A 169 -1.58 -3.35 12.00
C LEU A 169 -1.89 -4.34 13.13
N ARG A 170 -1.75 -3.92 14.40
CA ARG A 170 -2.08 -4.76 15.55
C ARG A 170 -3.55 -5.18 15.56
N THR A 171 -4.44 -4.27 15.15
CA THR A 171 -5.88 -4.54 15.03
C THR A 171 -6.14 -5.57 13.94
N GLU A 172 -5.55 -5.38 12.77
CA GLU A 172 -5.75 -6.30 11.65
C GLU A 172 -5.15 -7.68 11.92
N LEU A 173 -3.95 -7.76 12.50
CA LEU A 173 -3.34 -9.03 12.92
C LEU A 173 -4.25 -9.80 13.89
N ARG A 174 -4.96 -9.11 14.78
CA ARG A 174 -5.93 -9.74 15.68
C ARG A 174 -7.17 -10.21 14.91
N SER A 175 -7.68 -9.39 14.00
CA SER A 175 -8.82 -9.71 13.13
C SER A 175 -8.55 -10.97 12.31
N LEU A 176 -7.44 -10.99 11.57
CA LEU A 176 -7.00 -12.13 10.77
C LEU A 176 -6.79 -13.37 11.62
N LYS A 177 -6.14 -13.24 12.78
CA LYS A 177 -5.93 -14.36 13.69
C LYS A 177 -7.25 -14.99 14.15
N LYS A 178 -8.22 -14.16 14.56
CA LYS A 178 -9.54 -14.64 14.99
C LYS A 178 -10.24 -15.38 13.84
N ARG A 179 -10.18 -14.81 12.64
CA ARG A 179 -10.78 -15.38 11.43
C ARG A 179 -10.16 -16.73 11.08
N MET A 180 -8.83 -16.79 11.01
CA MET A 180 -8.12 -18.00 10.60
C MET A 180 -8.30 -19.17 11.58
N TYR A 181 -8.28 -18.90 12.88
CA TYR A 181 -8.30 -19.95 13.91
C TYR A 181 -9.67 -20.21 14.55
N GLY A 182 -10.75 -19.59 14.05
CA GLY A 182 -12.10 -19.82 14.56
C GLY A 182 -12.29 -19.41 16.03
N GLU A 183 -11.45 -18.53 16.57
CA GLU A 183 -11.59 -18.04 17.94
C GLU A 183 -12.78 -17.07 18.03
N VAL A 184 -13.99 -17.59 18.23
CA VAL A 184 -15.16 -16.80 18.61
C VAL A 184 -15.02 -16.41 20.09
N LYS A 185 -14.92 -15.11 20.37
CA LYS A 185 -15.55 -14.47 21.54
C LYS A 185 -15.57 -12.95 21.39
N LEU A 186 -16.65 -12.37 21.94
CA LEU A 186 -17.21 -11.01 21.86
C LEU A 186 -16.35 -9.90 21.20
N PRO A 187 -17.01 -8.94 20.51
CA PRO A 187 -16.33 -7.74 20.05
C PRO A 187 -15.65 -7.08 21.26
N THR A 188 -14.33 -7.06 21.26
CA THR A 188 -13.56 -6.26 22.20
C THR A 188 -13.92 -4.80 22.01
N LEU A 189 -13.67 -3.96 23.01
CA LEU A 189 -13.90 -2.50 22.90
C LEU A 189 -13.16 -1.93 21.65
N GLN A 190 -12.05 -2.54 21.29
CA GLN A 190 -11.29 -2.30 20.04
C GLN A 190 -12.02 -2.78 18.77
N ASP A 191 -12.73 -3.92 18.80
CA ASP A 191 -13.54 -4.38 17.66
C ASP A 191 -14.78 -3.48 17.45
N LYS A 192 -15.34 -2.88 18.51
CA LYS A 192 -16.41 -1.88 18.39
C LYS A 192 -15.90 -0.53 17.87
N ILE A 193 -14.69 -0.13 18.24
CA ILE A 193 -14.03 1.08 17.69
C ILE A 193 -13.67 0.86 16.21
N ALA A 194 -13.11 -0.30 15.85
CA ALA A 194 -12.80 -0.65 14.47
C ALA A 194 -14.07 -0.78 13.61
N LYS A 195 -15.15 -1.39 14.14
CA LYS A 195 -16.46 -1.36 13.48
C LYS A 195 -17.02 0.06 13.39
N GLY A 196 -16.84 0.91 14.40
CA GLY A 196 -17.26 2.31 14.38
C GLY A 196 -16.57 3.12 13.27
N ILE A 197 -15.26 2.93 13.11
CA ILE A 197 -14.44 3.53 12.04
C ILE A 197 -14.81 2.96 10.66
N ALA A 198 -15.17 1.68 10.58
CA ALA A 198 -15.52 1.01 9.33
C ALA A 198 -16.99 1.22 8.89
N ILE A 199 -17.92 1.40 9.83
CA ILE A 199 -19.37 1.54 9.57
C ILE A 199 -19.76 3.01 9.36
N TYR A 200 -19.14 3.94 10.08
CA TYR A 200 -19.39 5.37 9.92
C TYR A 200 -18.08 6.02 9.50
N GLY A 201 -18.06 6.62 8.31
CA GLY A 201 -16.96 7.46 7.81
C GLY A 201 -16.69 8.72 8.65
N THR A 202 -16.85 8.66 9.97
CA THR A 202 -16.44 9.67 10.95
C THR A 202 -15.00 9.47 11.42
N GLY A 203 -14.15 8.88 10.56
CA GLY A 203 -12.72 9.17 10.58
C GLY A 203 -12.47 10.68 10.53
N ILE A 204 -13.35 11.47 9.90
CA ILE A 204 -13.24 12.93 9.79
C ILE A 204 -13.34 13.63 11.15
N LEU A 205 -14.23 13.21 12.06
CA LEU A 205 -14.43 13.87 13.36
C LEU A 205 -13.33 13.49 14.36
N GLY A 206 -12.93 12.21 14.42
CA GLY A 206 -11.79 11.79 15.24
C GLY A 206 -10.47 12.38 14.76
N LEU A 207 -10.28 12.48 13.45
CA LEU A 207 -9.12 13.10 12.82
C LEU A 207 -9.15 14.62 13.01
N ALA A 208 -10.31 15.28 12.92
CA ALA A 208 -10.47 16.69 13.26
C ALA A 208 -10.15 16.99 14.74
N VAL A 209 -10.54 16.10 15.67
CA VAL A 209 -10.21 16.26 17.10
C VAL A 209 -8.71 16.07 17.36
N ILE A 210 -8.08 15.06 16.74
CA ILE A 210 -6.62 14.85 16.84
C ILE A 210 -5.87 16.02 16.23
N VAL A 211 -6.26 16.45 15.03
CA VAL A 211 -5.70 17.60 14.32
C VAL A 211 -5.88 18.89 15.15
N ASN A 212 -7.05 19.12 15.74
CA ASN A 212 -7.30 20.26 16.64
C ASN A 212 -6.46 20.21 17.92
N TYR A 213 -6.26 19.01 18.50
CA TYR A 213 -5.42 18.85 19.68
C TYR A 213 -3.94 19.11 19.36
N ILE A 214 -3.46 18.62 18.22
CA ILE A 214 -2.12 18.93 17.68
C ILE A 214 -1.99 20.45 17.50
N PHE A 215 -2.96 21.12 16.88
CA PHE A 215 -2.92 22.57 16.68
C PHE A 215 -2.82 23.36 17.99
N LYS A 216 -3.58 22.95 19.01
CA LYS A 216 -3.51 23.58 20.35
C LYS A 216 -2.18 23.31 21.05
N ALA A 217 -1.65 22.09 20.94
CA ALA A 217 -0.41 21.71 21.59
C ALA A 217 0.83 22.43 21.03
N PHE A 218 0.79 22.83 19.75
CA PHE A 218 1.93 23.46 19.07
C PHE A 218 1.79 24.97 18.85
N SER A 219 0.76 25.61 19.40
CA SER A 219 0.51 27.06 19.25
C SER A 219 0.62 27.56 17.80
N ILE A 220 0.13 26.76 16.85
CA ILE A 220 0.34 27.04 15.44
C ILE A 220 -0.63 28.14 14.98
N ASN A 221 -0.10 29.34 14.72
CA ASN A 221 -0.85 30.49 14.22
C ASN A 221 -0.98 30.44 12.69
N PHE A 222 -2.13 29.98 12.18
CA PHE A 222 -2.43 29.92 10.74
C PHE A 222 -3.39 31.03 10.27
N SER A 223 -3.14 32.28 10.66
CA SER A 223 -4.06 33.39 10.34
C SER A 223 -4.07 33.83 8.87
N SER A 224 -3.19 33.33 7.99
CA SER A 224 -2.96 33.94 6.67
C SER A 224 -3.28 33.11 5.42
N SER A 225 -3.56 31.79 5.48
CA SER A 225 -3.84 31.03 4.24
C SER A 225 -4.70 29.78 4.42
N ILE A 226 -5.97 29.87 4.00
CA ILE A 226 -6.91 28.73 3.84
C ILE A 226 -6.31 27.65 2.93
N THR A 227 -5.52 28.05 1.93
CA THR A 227 -4.85 27.15 0.99
C THR A 227 -3.78 26.29 1.67
N GLY A 228 -2.92 26.90 2.51
CA GLY A 228 -1.90 26.15 3.26
C GLY A 228 -2.51 25.14 4.23
N PHE A 229 -3.61 25.50 4.87
CA PHE A 229 -4.39 24.62 5.74
C PHE A 229 -4.99 23.43 4.97
N GLY A 230 -5.61 23.68 3.82
CA GLY A 230 -6.16 22.63 2.95
C GLY A 230 -5.09 21.64 2.51
N LEU A 231 -3.91 22.13 2.09
CA LEU A 231 -2.77 21.29 1.69
C LEU A 231 -2.26 20.43 2.84
N PHE A 232 -2.17 21.00 4.06
CA PHE A 232 -1.73 20.26 5.24
C PHE A 232 -2.70 19.13 5.62
N ILE A 233 -4.02 19.39 5.59
CA ILE A 233 -5.03 18.35 5.82
C ILE A 233 -4.96 17.26 4.76
N CYS A 234 -4.86 17.62 3.48
CA CYS A 234 -4.70 16.67 2.38
C CYS A 234 -3.47 15.77 2.61
N TRP A 235 -2.34 16.35 3.02
CA TRP A 235 -1.11 15.61 3.32
C TRP A 235 -1.30 14.57 4.45
N ILE A 236 -1.97 14.96 5.54
CA ILE A 236 -2.31 14.04 6.65
C ILE A 236 -3.21 12.91 6.15
N LEU A 237 -4.30 13.25 5.45
CA LEU A 237 -5.29 12.29 4.96
C LEU A 237 -4.69 11.27 3.98
N LEU A 238 -3.80 11.72 3.08
CA LEU A 238 -3.13 10.82 2.13
C LEU A 238 -2.24 9.80 2.84
N ASN A 239 -1.45 10.21 3.84
CA ASN A 239 -0.63 9.28 4.62
C ASN A 239 -1.49 8.24 5.36
N ILE A 240 -2.55 8.69 6.02
CA ILE A 240 -3.46 7.83 6.77
C ILE A 240 -4.20 6.86 5.83
N GLY A 241 -4.67 7.36 4.69
CA GLY A 241 -5.31 6.56 3.65
C GLY A 241 -4.38 5.47 3.12
N LEU A 242 -3.11 5.80 2.83
CA LEU A 242 -2.13 4.82 2.37
C LEU A 242 -1.85 3.74 3.42
N ILE A 243 -1.66 4.13 4.69
CA ILE A 243 -1.46 3.17 5.79
C ILE A 243 -2.66 2.23 5.89
N ALA A 244 -3.88 2.76 5.82
CA ALA A 244 -5.10 1.95 5.87
C ALA A 244 -5.19 0.97 4.69
N ILE A 245 -4.87 1.40 3.47
CA ILE A 245 -4.81 0.54 2.29
C ILE A 245 -3.77 -0.58 2.50
N ILE A 246 -2.55 -0.25 2.91
CA ILE A 246 -1.50 -1.26 3.12
C ILE A 246 -1.92 -2.28 4.18
N VAL A 247 -2.47 -1.82 5.31
CA VAL A 247 -2.81 -2.69 6.44
C VAL A 247 -4.06 -3.53 6.19
N PHE A 248 -5.17 -2.93 5.77
CA PHE A 248 -6.47 -3.62 5.74
C PHE A 248 -6.78 -4.26 4.39
N LEU A 249 -6.13 -3.80 3.31
CA LEU A 249 -6.40 -4.29 1.97
C LEU A 249 -5.22 -5.13 1.45
N GLU A 250 -4.02 -4.57 1.43
CA GLU A 250 -2.87 -5.25 0.85
C GLU A 250 -2.33 -6.40 1.72
N PHE A 251 -2.29 -6.22 3.04
CA PHE A 251 -1.72 -7.23 3.92
C PHE A 251 -2.53 -8.55 3.89
N PRO A 252 -3.87 -8.57 4.01
CA PRO A 252 -4.66 -9.80 3.85
C PRO A 252 -4.51 -10.43 2.47
N PHE A 253 -4.40 -9.61 1.43
CA PHE A 253 -4.18 -10.05 0.06
C PHE A 253 -2.85 -10.76 -0.13
N PHE A 254 -1.75 -10.17 0.33
CA PHE A 254 -0.45 -10.82 0.28
C PHE A 254 -0.37 -12.03 1.21
N LEU A 255 -1.11 -12.04 2.32
CA LEU A 255 -1.21 -13.20 3.20
C LEU A 255 -1.89 -14.39 2.48
N GLU A 256 -2.96 -14.17 1.73
CA GLU A 256 -3.54 -15.19 0.85
C GLU A 256 -2.51 -15.69 -0.18
N GLY A 257 -1.79 -14.78 -0.82
CA GLY A 257 -0.73 -15.14 -1.79
C GLY A 257 0.39 -15.97 -1.16
N TYR A 258 0.77 -15.67 0.07
CA TYR A 258 1.70 -16.47 0.86
C TYR A 258 1.17 -17.89 1.09
N TYR A 259 -0.10 -18.04 1.46
CA TYR A 259 -0.70 -19.36 1.69
C TYR A 259 -0.88 -20.18 0.41
N LYS A 260 -1.21 -19.55 -0.71
CA LYS A 260 -1.20 -20.21 -2.03
C LYS A 260 0.19 -20.67 -2.45
N TRP A 261 1.24 -19.98 -2.00
CA TRP A 261 2.60 -20.44 -2.23
C TRP A 261 2.99 -21.55 -1.23
N LYS A 262 2.53 -21.49 0.01
CA LYS A 262 2.82 -22.48 1.05
C LYS A 262 2.14 -23.84 0.80
N TYR A 263 0.90 -23.83 0.33
CA TYR A 263 0.05 -25.02 0.08
C TYR A 263 -0.43 -25.04 -1.39
N PRO A 264 0.48 -25.11 -2.36
CA PRO A 264 0.13 -24.83 -3.75
C PRO A 264 -0.73 -25.92 -4.38
N GLU A 265 -0.58 -27.19 -3.97
CA GLU A 265 -1.39 -28.30 -4.51
C GLU A 265 -2.79 -28.30 -3.90
N GLU A 266 -2.88 -28.11 -2.58
CA GLU A 266 -4.14 -28.10 -1.85
C GLU A 266 -5.03 -26.95 -2.33
N TYR A 267 -4.46 -25.74 -2.52
CA TYR A 267 -5.19 -24.63 -3.12
C TYR A 267 -5.56 -24.88 -4.58
N ARG A 268 -4.69 -25.52 -5.37
CA ARG A 268 -4.98 -25.84 -6.77
C ARG A 268 -6.19 -26.76 -6.87
N GLU A 269 -6.21 -27.82 -6.08
CA GLU A 269 -7.30 -28.81 -6.04
C GLU A 269 -8.59 -28.19 -5.52
N TRP A 270 -8.52 -27.41 -4.44
CA TRP A 270 -9.66 -26.70 -3.88
C TRP A 270 -10.26 -25.67 -4.85
N GLU A 271 -9.43 -24.97 -5.64
CA GLU A 271 -9.90 -24.06 -6.70
C GLU A 271 -10.34 -24.77 -7.99
N GLY A 272 -10.25 -26.11 -8.03
CA GLY A 272 -10.62 -26.92 -9.20
C GLY A 272 -9.76 -26.62 -10.43
N LYS A 273 -8.48 -26.26 -10.25
CA LYS A 273 -7.58 -25.89 -11.34
C LYS A 273 -6.72 -27.06 -11.79
N SER A 274 -6.55 -27.21 -13.09
CA SER A 274 -5.53 -28.12 -13.64
C SER A 274 -4.12 -27.63 -13.28
N VAL A 275 -3.16 -28.55 -13.27
CA VAL A 275 -1.72 -28.26 -13.07
C VAL A 275 -1.25 -27.17 -14.06
N GLU A 276 -1.71 -27.25 -15.31
CA GLU A 276 -1.39 -26.25 -16.34
C GLU A 276 -1.95 -24.87 -16.03
N GLU A 277 -3.20 -24.77 -15.58
CA GLU A 277 -3.81 -23.49 -15.23
C GLU A 277 -3.12 -22.84 -14.02
N TRP A 278 -2.72 -23.65 -13.04
CA TRP A 278 -2.11 -23.18 -11.80
C TRP A 278 -0.66 -22.72 -11.97
N TYR A 279 0.16 -23.53 -12.63
CA TYR A 279 1.59 -23.28 -12.76
C TYR A 279 1.98 -22.62 -14.09
N GLY A 280 1.23 -22.91 -15.15
CA GLY A 280 1.48 -22.42 -16.50
C GLY A 280 2.41 -23.32 -17.30
N LYS A 281 2.14 -23.45 -18.62
CA LYS A 281 2.90 -24.33 -19.54
C LYS A 281 4.41 -24.16 -19.48
N LYS A 282 4.90 -22.91 -19.39
CA LYS A 282 6.34 -22.62 -19.39
C LYS A 282 7.04 -23.12 -18.12
N TYR A 283 6.34 -23.08 -16.99
CA TYR A 283 6.85 -23.57 -15.73
C TYR A 283 6.93 -25.10 -15.76
N LEU A 284 5.86 -25.76 -16.19
CA LEU A 284 5.79 -27.24 -16.29
C LEU A 284 6.80 -27.84 -17.26
N LYS A 285 7.15 -27.13 -18.34
CA LYS A 285 8.26 -27.56 -19.22
C LYS A 285 9.60 -27.73 -18.49
N LYS A 286 9.80 -27.02 -17.38
CA LYS A 286 11.01 -27.09 -16.54
C LYS A 286 10.83 -27.98 -15.30
N HIS A 287 9.59 -28.33 -14.98
CA HIS A 287 9.16 -29.01 -13.76
C HIS A 287 8.20 -30.14 -14.14
N LYS A 288 8.74 -31.19 -14.76
CA LYS A 288 7.94 -32.32 -15.27
C LYS A 288 7.42 -33.21 -14.15
N GLU A 289 8.10 -33.21 -13.01
CA GLU A 289 7.72 -33.91 -11.78
C GLU A 289 6.34 -33.51 -11.24
N LEU A 290 5.80 -32.36 -11.65
CA LEU A 290 4.45 -31.91 -11.29
C LEU A 290 3.33 -32.49 -12.19
N LEU A 291 3.70 -33.27 -13.21
CA LEU A 291 2.77 -33.90 -14.15
C LEU A 291 2.54 -35.39 -13.85
N GLU A 292 3.31 -35.95 -12.92
CA GLU A 292 3.22 -37.33 -12.43
C GLU A 292 2.20 -37.41 -11.29
#